data_AF-A0A2E9WVL7-F1
#
_entry.id   AF-A0A2E9WVL7-F1
#
_cell.length_a   1.000
_cell.length_b   1.000
_cell.length_c   1.000
_cell.angle_alpha   90.00
_cell.angle_beta   90.00
_cell.angle_gamma   90.00
#
_symmetry.space_group_name_H-M   'P 1'
#
loop_
_entity.id
_entity.type
_entity.pdbx_description
1 polymer ?
#
loop_
_entity_poly.entity_id
_entity_poly.type
_entity_poly.pdbx_seq_one_letter_code
_entity_poly.pdbx_strand_id
1 'polypeptide(L)'
;PLSSMAPTLVFDEKGELVLVLGSPGGINIIPYILKTIVAVLDQGLNIQQAIAMPNHANRAHITVIEAGTPLEALDYELTRMGHEVAIRPMTSGLHGIQVTPEGLLGGADPRREGVALGD
;
A
#
# COMPACT_ATOMS: atom_id res chain seq x y z
N PRO A 1 19.67 15.81 1.87
CA PRO A 1 18.82 15.37 0.74
C PRO A 1 17.42 14.98 1.22
N LEU A 2 16.37 15.31 0.47
CA LEU A 2 14.99 14.93 0.79
C LEU A 2 14.79 13.42 0.55
N SER A 3 13.98 12.75 1.38
CA SER A 3 13.67 11.33 1.29
C SER A 3 12.16 11.08 1.45
N SER A 4 11.64 10.10 0.72
CA SER A 4 10.26 9.61 0.84
C SER A 4 10.13 8.41 1.78
N MET A 5 11.21 7.97 2.41
CA MET A 5 11.16 6.86 3.38
C MET A 5 10.27 7.23 4.56
N ALA A 6 9.29 6.37 4.87
CA ALA A 6 8.32 6.59 5.91
C ALA A 6 8.05 5.29 6.70
N PRO A 7 8.99 4.79 7.51
CA PRO A 7 8.65 3.70 8.44
C PRO A 7 7.51 4.16 9.33
N THR A 8 6.42 3.39 9.39
CA THR A 8 5.16 3.84 10.00
C THR A 8 4.69 2.84 11.05
N LEU A 9 4.32 3.36 12.22
CA LEU A 9 3.62 2.65 13.27
C LEU A 9 2.28 3.34 13.50
N VAL A 10 1.21 2.56 13.61
CA VAL A 10 -0.14 3.05 13.88
C VAL A 10 -0.58 2.56 15.25
N PHE A 11 -1.08 3.49 16.05
CA PHE A 11 -1.62 3.23 17.37
C PHE A 11 -3.11 3.58 17.39
N ASP A 12 -3.91 2.84 18.16
CA ASP A 12 -5.31 3.16 18.37
C ASP A 12 -5.50 4.32 19.37
N GLU A 13 -6.76 4.65 19.67
CA GLU A 13 -7.11 5.73 20.60
C GLU A 13 -6.64 5.48 22.05
N LYS A 14 -6.35 4.22 22.41
CA LYS A 14 -5.83 3.84 23.72
C LYS A 14 -4.29 3.82 23.75
N GLY A 15 -3.64 4.05 22.60
CA GLY A 15 -2.20 3.98 22.46
C GLY A 15 -1.67 2.56 22.25
N GLU A 16 -2.54 1.60 21.91
CA GLU A 16 -2.15 0.22 21.61
C GLU A 16 -1.68 0.12 20.16
N LEU A 17 -0.57 -0.60 19.92
CA LEU A 17 -0.03 -0.78 18.58
C LEU A 17 -0.97 -1.67 17.76
N VAL A 18 -1.36 -1.22 16.57
CA VAL A 18 -2.24 -1.97 15.67
C VAL A 18 -1.59 -2.37 14.35
N LEU A 19 -0.64 -1.58 13.85
CA LEU A 19 0.00 -1.82 12.56
C LEU A 19 1.42 -1.27 12.52
N VAL A 20 2.35 -2.06 11.97
CA VAL A 20 3.71 -1.64 11.63
C VAL A 20 3.92 -1.91 10.16
N LEU A 21 4.38 -0.93 9.40
CA LEU A 21 4.61 -1.11 7.97
C LEU A 21 5.64 -0.14 7.38
N GLY A 22 6.21 -0.54 6.25
CA GLY A 22 7.10 0.30 5.46
C GLY A 22 7.35 -0.30 4.08
N SER A 23 7.78 0.53 3.14
CA SER A 23 8.04 0.11 1.75
C SER A 23 9.27 0.82 1.19
N PRO A 24 10.04 0.17 0.30
CA PRO A 24 10.85 0.86 -0.70
C PRO A 24 9.97 1.38 -1.86
N GLY A 25 10.54 2.16 -2.78
CA GLY A 25 9.81 2.61 -3.98
C GLY A 25 9.91 4.10 -4.33
N GLY A 26 10.85 4.83 -3.72
CA GLY A 26 11.05 6.26 -3.97
C GLY A 26 9.80 7.06 -3.63
N ILE A 27 9.36 7.93 -4.54
CA ILE A 27 8.16 8.76 -4.34
C ILE A 27 6.88 7.94 -4.10
N ASN A 28 6.83 6.67 -4.51
CA ASN A 28 5.67 5.81 -4.28
C ASN A 28 5.60 5.22 -2.85
N ILE A 29 6.62 5.40 -2.01
CA ILE A 29 6.59 4.87 -0.63
C ILE A 29 5.35 5.38 0.12
N ILE A 30 5.09 6.68 0.00
CA ILE A 30 3.95 7.34 0.67
C ILE A 30 2.61 6.74 0.23
N PRO A 31 2.26 6.68 -1.08
CA PRO A 31 0.99 6.09 -1.50
C PRO A 31 0.88 4.59 -1.22
N TYR A 32 1.97 3.80 -1.28
CA TYR A 32 1.92 2.38 -0.91
C TYR A 32 1.51 2.18 0.55
N ILE A 33 2.10 2.97 1.45
CA ILE A 33 1.78 2.95 2.88
C ILE A 33 0.34 3.43 3.10
N LEU A 34 -0.05 4.57 2.52
CA LEU A 34 -1.38 5.13 2.70
C LEU A 34 -2.47 4.16 2.24
N LYS A 35 -2.34 3.59 1.04
CA LYS A 35 -3.27 2.58 0.52
C LYS A 35 -3.39 1.38 1.47
N THR A 36 -2.28 0.94 2.05
CA THR A 36 -2.28 -0.23 2.95
C THR A 36 -2.96 0.10 4.28
N ILE A 37 -2.71 1.28 4.85
CA ILE A 37 -3.37 1.73 6.08
C ILE A 37 -4.88 1.82 5.88
N VAL A 38 -5.34 2.48 4.81
CA VAL A 38 -6.77 2.61 4.49
C VAL A 38 -7.41 1.23 4.29
N ALA A 39 -6.74 0.33 3.57
CA ALA A 39 -7.25 -1.02 3.35
C ALA A 39 -7.40 -1.82 4.65
N VAL A 40 -6.47 -1.70 5.59
CA VAL A 40 -6.56 -2.40 6.88
C VAL A 40 -7.60 -1.76 7.79
N LEU A 41 -7.55 -0.44 7.97
CA LEU A 41 -8.35 0.26 8.98
C LEU A 41 -9.77 0.55 8.50
N ASP A 42 -9.95 1.01 7.27
CA ASP A 42 -11.26 1.44 6.77
C ASP A 42 -11.99 0.30 6.05
N GLN A 43 -11.25 -0.57 5.36
CA GLN A 43 -11.85 -1.68 4.57
C GLN A 43 -11.82 -3.02 5.31
N GLY A 44 -11.16 -3.09 6.48
CA GLY A 44 -11.11 -4.29 7.32
C GLY A 44 -10.35 -5.46 6.69
N LEU A 45 -9.50 -5.22 5.69
CA LEU A 45 -8.67 -6.27 5.10
C LEU A 45 -7.54 -6.65 6.05
N ASN A 46 -7.14 -7.92 6.03
CA ASN A 46 -5.90 -8.29 6.71
C ASN A 46 -4.68 -7.70 6.00
N ILE A 47 -3.56 -7.57 6.71
CA ILE A 47 -2.36 -6.93 6.17
C ILE A 47 -1.84 -7.55 4.87
N GLN A 48 -1.90 -8.87 4.72
CA GLN A 48 -1.43 -9.52 3.49
C GLN A 48 -2.33 -9.20 2.29
N GLN A 49 -3.65 -9.17 2.50
CA GLN A 49 -4.62 -8.75 1.48
C GLN A 49 -4.41 -7.28 1.10
N ALA A 50 -4.27 -6.40 2.09
CA ALA A 50 -4.04 -4.97 1.88
C ALA A 50 -2.74 -4.70 1.08
N ILE A 51 -1.68 -5.44 1.38
CA ILE A 51 -0.41 -5.37 0.63
C ILE A 51 -0.57 -5.85 -0.82
N ALA A 52 -1.29 -6.95 -1.02
CA ALA A 52 -1.48 -7.56 -2.34
C ALA A 52 -2.40 -6.74 -3.26
N MET A 53 -3.19 -5.80 -2.73
CA MET A 53 -4.03 -4.92 -3.54
C MET A 53 -3.23 -4.22 -4.66
N PRO A 54 -3.85 -4.00 -5.83
CA PRO A 54 -3.27 -3.17 -6.88
C PRO A 54 -2.85 -1.79 -6.39
N ASN A 55 -1.64 -1.38 -6.76
CA ASN A 55 -1.12 -0.08 -6.40
C ASN A 55 -1.64 1.01 -7.33
N HIS A 56 -1.78 2.20 -6.77
CA HIS A 56 -2.08 3.43 -7.49
C HIS A 56 -1.53 4.61 -6.71
N ALA A 57 -1.28 5.72 -7.38
CA ALA A 57 -0.79 6.94 -6.76
C ALA A 57 -1.21 8.15 -7.59
N ASN A 58 -1.38 9.30 -6.95
CA ASN A 58 -1.42 10.56 -7.67
C ASN A 58 -0.14 11.36 -7.35
N ARG A 59 0.55 11.81 -8.41
CA ARG A 59 1.80 12.56 -8.33
C ARG A 59 1.57 13.96 -8.89
N ALA A 60 0.91 14.79 -8.09
CA ALA A 60 0.41 16.12 -8.47
C ALA A 60 -0.62 16.06 -9.61
N HIS A 61 -0.20 15.91 -10.85
CA HIS A 61 -1.09 15.93 -12.02
C HIS A 61 -1.31 14.55 -12.64
N ILE A 62 -0.40 13.61 -12.41
CA ILE A 62 -0.46 12.28 -13.03
C ILE A 62 -0.99 11.27 -12.02
N THR A 63 -2.10 10.63 -12.35
CA THR A 63 -2.59 9.42 -11.68
C THR A 63 -1.90 8.20 -12.29
N VAL A 64 -1.07 7.54 -11.50
CA VAL A 64 -0.36 6.32 -11.90
C VAL A 64 -1.17 5.11 -11.41
N ILE A 65 -1.45 4.20 -12.32
CA ILE A 65 -2.11 2.92 -12.04
C ILE A 65 -1.12 1.79 -12.30
N GLU A 66 -1.13 0.79 -11.43
CA GLU A 66 -0.31 -0.39 -11.61
C GLU A 66 -0.74 -1.22 -12.83
N ALA A 67 0.22 -1.45 -13.72
CA ALA A 67 0.05 -2.29 -14.90
C ALA A 67 -0.17 -3.77 -14.55
N GLY A 68 -0.95 -4.47 -15.37
CA GLY A 68 -1.30 -5.88 -15.21
C GLY A 68 -2.38 -6.13 -14.15
N THR A 69 -3.11 -5.10 -13.72
CA THR A 69 -4.13 -5.21 -12.67
C THR A 69 -5.52 -4.81 -13.15
N PRO A 70 -6.60 -5.25 -12.47
CA PRO A 70 -7.96 -4.81 -12.81
C PRO A 70 -8.17 -3.29 -12.75
N LEU A 71 -7.30 -2.52 -12.09
CA LEU A 71 -7.42 -1.06 -12.03
C LEU A 71 -7.18 -0.38 -13.38
N GLU A 72 -6.54 -1.05 -14.35
CA GLU A 72 -6.39 -0.49 -15.70
C GLU A 72 -7.75 -0.15 -16.34
N ALA A 73 -8.81 -0.87 -15.97
CA ALA A 73 -10.17 -0.60 -16.44
C ALA A 73 -10.69 0.80 -16.03
N LEU A 74 -10.06 1.46 -15.05
CA LEU A 74 -10.43 2.80 -14.60
C LEU A 74 -9.83 3.92 -15.46
N ASP A 75 -8.94 3.62 -16.40
CA ASP A 75 -8.25 4.62 -17.24
C ASP A 75 -9.23 5.58 -17.92
N TYR A 76 -10.22 5.03 -18.62
CA TYR A 76 -11.23 5.81 -19.33
C TYR A 76 -12.01 6.75 -18.40
N GLU A 77 -12.54 6.23 -17.29
CA GLU A 77 -13.36 7.02 -16.37
C GLU A 77 -12.54 8.09 -15.65
N LEU A 78 -11.31 7.78 -15.24
CA LEU A 78 -10.42 8.76 -14.60
C LEU A 78 -10.00 9.86 -15.59
N THR A 79 -9.72 9.50 -16.84
CA THR A 79 -9.44 10.48 -17.89
C THR A 79 -10.66 11.37 -18.16
N ARG A 80 -11.86 10.80 -18.19
CA ARG A 80 -13.12 11.56 -18.31
C ARG A 80 -13.36 12.51 -17.14
N MET A 81 -12.86 12.16 -15.95
CA MET A 81 -12.86 13.03 -14.76
C MET A 81 -11.74 14.09 -14.78
N GLY A 82 -10.89 14.11 -15.81
CA GLY A 82 -9.85 15.11 -15.99
C GLY A 82 -8.47 14.71 -15.46
N HIS A 83 -8.26 13.46 -15.06
CA HIS A 83 -6.94 12.97 -14.67
C HIS A 83 -6.07 12.71 -15.90
N GLU A 84 -4.78 13.04 -15.82
CA GLU A 84 -3.78 12.43 -16.69
C GLU A 84 -3.42 11.05 -16.11
N VAL A 85 -3.73 9.98 -16.84
CA VAL A 85 -3.52 8.61 -16.35
C VAL A 85 -2.29 7.98 -16.99
N ALA A 86 -1.47 7.32 -16.17
CA ALA A 86 -0.31 6.56 -16.61
C ALA A 86 -0.35 5.13 -16.04
N ILE A 87 -0.57 4.15 -16.90
CA ILE A 87 -0.48 2.73 -16.54
C ILE A 87 0.99 2.28 -16.63
N ARG A 88 1.59 1.89 -15.50
CA ARG A 88 3.01 1.53 -15.42
C ARG A 88 3.25 0.41 -14.38
N PRO A 89 4.30 -0.40 -14.52
CA PRO A 89 4.71 -1.31 -13.46
C PRO A 89 5.00 -0.57 -12.15
N MET A 90 4.53 -1.10 -11.02
CA MET A 90 4.73 -0.50 -9.69
C MET A 90 5.35 -1.54 -8.75
N THR A 91 6.66 -1.55 -8.64
CA THR A 91 7.40 -2.68 -8.02
C THR A 91 7.21 -2.86 -6.51
N SER A 92 6.75 -1.81 -5.79
CA SER A 92 6.59 -1.80 -4.33
C SER A 92 7.67 -2.60 -3.60
N GLY A 93 7.34 -3.38 -2.57
CA GLY A 93 8.25 -4.08 -1.65
C GLY A 93 7.82 -3.94 -0.18
N LEU A 94 6.55 -3.59 0.03
CA LEU A 94 5.99 -3.28 1.32
C LEU A 94 5.99 -4.51 2.22
N HIS A 95 6.40 -4.32 3.47
CA HIS A 95 6.24 -5.32 4.52
C HIS A 95 5.44 -4.70 5.65
N GLY A 96 4.61 -5.53 6.28
CA GLY A 96 3.80 -5.10 7.42
C GLY A 96 3.48 -6.21 8.40
N ILE A 97 3.20 -5.80 9.63
CA ILE A 97 2.70 -6.64 10.72
C ILE A 97 1.47 -5.94 11.29
N GLN A 98 0.36 -6.65 11.35
CA GLN A 98 -0.87 -6.23 11.99
C GLN A 98 -1.02 -6.97 13.32
N VAL A 99 -1.40 -6.23 14.36
CA VAL A 99 -1.74 -6.78 15.68
C VAL A 99 -3.24 -7.02 15.70
N THR A 100 -3.67 -8.26 15.92
CA THR A 100 -5.08 -8.64 16.05
C THR A 100 -5.32 -9.34 17.40
N PRO A 101 -6.59 -9.49 17.83
CA PRO A 101 -6.91 -10.26 19.04
C PRO A 101 -6.43 -11.71 18.99
N GLU A 102 -6.28 -12.29 17.80
CA GLU A 102 -5.82 -13.66 17.55
C GLU A 102 -4.31 -13.80 17.46
N GLY A 103 -3.57 -12.69 17.40
CA GLY A 103 -2.10 -12.67 17.34
C GLY A 103 -1.54 -11.69 16.32
N LEU A 104 -0.35 -11.99 15.81
CA LEU A 104 0.32 -11.16 14.81
C LEU A 104 0.07 -11.74 13.42
N LEU A 105 -0.42 -10.90 12.51
CA LEU A 105 -0.49 -11.24 11.09
C LEU A 105 0.63 -10.50 10.36
N GLY A 106 1.50 -11.26 9.69
CA GLY A 106 2.55 -10.70 8.83
C GLY A 106 2.12 -10.65 7.37
N GLY A 107 2.63 -9.68 6.63
CA GLY A 107 2.45 -9.61 5.18
C GLY A 107 3.69 -9.10 4.47
N ALA A 108 3.97 -9.71 3.31
CA ALA A 108 5.06 -9.33 2.42
C ALA A 108 4.51 -9.08 1.00
N ASP A 109 5.10 -8.11 0.31
CA ASP A 109 4.65 -7.72 -1.04
C ASP A 109 4.96 -8.81 -2.06
N PRO A 110 3.95 -9.37 -2.76
CA PRO A 110 4.16 -10.42 -3.75
C PRO A 110 4.96 -9.95 -4.98
N ARG A 111 5.18 -8.63 -5.13
CA ARG A 111 5.95 -8.03 -6.22
C ARG A 111 7.45 -8.13 -6.03
N ARG A 112 7.92 -8.55 -4.85
CA ARG A 112 9.34 -8.79 -4.55
C ARG A 112 9.52 -10.12 -3.86
N GLU A 113 10.77 -10.58 -3.82
CA GLU A 113 11.15 -11.72 -3.01
C GLU A 113 11.10 -11.32 -1.53
N GLY A 114 10.05 -11.76 -0.83
CA GLY A 114 9.81 -11.49 0.58
C GLY A 114 8.76 -12.44 1.15
N VAL A 115 8.96 -12.86 2.39
CA VAL A 115 8.00 -13.70 3.13
C VAL A 115 7.89 -13.17 4.56
N ALA A 116 6.69 -13.30 5.13
CA ALA A 116 6.48 -13.08 6.56
C ALA A 116 6.37 -14.44 7.25
N LEU A 117 7.15 -14.63 8.32
CA LEU A 117 7.21 -15.87 9.10
C LEU A 117 7.05 -15.54 10.57
N GLY A 118 6.38 -16.42 11.32
CA GLY A 118 6.14 -16.32 12.76
C GLY A 118 5.56 -17.63 13.29
N ASP A 119 5.65 -17.83 14.60
CA ASP A 119 5.12 -18.99 15.33
C ASP A 119 3.76 -18.70 15.98
#